data_AF-A0A7S2H5W8-F1
#
_entry.id   AF-A0A7S2H5W8-F1
#
_cell.length_a   1.000
_cell.length_b   1.000
_cell.length_c   1.000
_cell.angle_alpha   90.00
_cell.angle_beta   90.00
_cell.angle_gamma   90.00
#
_symmetry.space_group_name_H-M   'P 1'
#
loop_
_entity.id
_entity.type
_entity.pdbx_description
1 polymer ?
#
loop_
_entity_poly.entity_id
_entity_poly.type
_entity_poly.pdbx_seq_one_letter_code
_entity_poly.pdbx_strand_id
1 'polypeptide(L)'
;GDDETVNPYALGWPICTGAQQTAGYMQRFRLFSILQASEGSNLVGNASTVPMHGLYSPCGEDFMTTYLNRADVRAALHVDHSRAWTSCDDLVFEGYDIKSHNAPMQPVWEQLIRGTDWAAEGIVPLKLLIFSGDDDAICGLHGTQRWIFNLGLNISSLWQPWRFTDPIYGPGQLGGYYTAMDGLHFATVREAGHEVPAYRPAAAYALLKSFLALSSTGLGARYSPPSPPPPSSPPYPPGLAPTPPLPSPPPSLPPSPM
;
A
#
# COMPACT_ATOMS: atom_id res chain seq x y z
N GLY A 1 13.86 -20.87 -17.24
CA GLY A 1 15.14 -20.67 -16.54
C GLY A 1 15.07 -19.30 -15.95
N ASP A 2 14.37 -19.21 -14.83
CA ASP A 2 13.45 -18.10 -14.57
C ASP A 2 14.15 -17.03 -13.73
N ASP A 3 14.65 -16.02 -14.44
CA ASP A 3 15.17 -14.77 -13.90
C ASP A 3 13.99 -13.90 -13.43
N GLU A 4 13.42 -14.27 -12.29
CA GLU A 4 12.39 -13.47 -11.64
C GLU A 4 13.03 -12.25 -10.98
N THR A 5 13.05 -11.15 -11.73
CA THR A 5 13.65 -9.85 -11.37
C THR A 5 12.70 -8.90 -10.63
N VAL A 6 11.48 -9.32 -10.32
CA VAL A 6 10.39 -8.45 -9.82
C VAL A 6 9.95 -8.87 -8.42
N ASN A 7 9.77 -7.90 -7.53
CA ASN A 7 9.18 -8.10 -6.20
C ASN A 7 7.64 -7.99 -6.29
N PRO A 8 6.86 -9.08 -6.18
CA PRO A 8 5.39 -8.97 -6.24
C PRO A 8 4.78 -8.27 -5.03
N TYR A 9 5.50 -8.17 -3.91
CA TYR A 9 5.05 -7.44 -2.73
C TYR A 9 5.25 -5.93 -2.88
N ALA A 10 6.07 -5.47 -3.83
CA ALA A 10 6.32 -4.06 -4.09
C ALA A 10 7.01 -3.88 -5.46
N LEU A 11 6.24 -3.69 -6.53
CA LEU A 11 6.73 -3.81 -7.91
C LEU A 11 7.86 -2.82 -8.26
N GLY A 12 7.87 -1.64 -7.63
CA GLY A 12 8.88 -0.61 -7.81
C GLY A 12 10.12 -0.75 -6.92
N TRP A 13 10.23 -1.82 -6.13
CA TRP A 13 11.28 -1.96 -5.11
C TRP A 13 12.27 -3.09 -5.38
N PRO A 14 13.55 -2.92 -4.97
CA PRO A 14 14.58 -3.92 -5.22
C PRO A 14 14.31 -5.24 -4.50
N ILE A 15 14.74 -6.34 -5.16
CA ILE A 15 14.74 -7.70 -4.64
C ILE A 15 16.11 -8.09 -4.07
N CYS A 16 16.13 -9.09 -3.19
CA CYS A 16 17.36 -9.70 -2.69
C CYS A 16 17.91 -10.68 -3.76
N THR A 17 19.07 -10.39 -4.37
CA THR A 17 19.73 -11.27 -5.37
C THR A 17 21.06 -11.84 -4.85
N GLY A 18 21.48 -12.98 -5.40
CA GLY A 18 22.47 -13.91 -4.82
C GLY A 18 23.88 -13.37 -4.54
N ALA A 19 24.22 -13.36 -3.25
CA ALA A 19 25.50 -13.58 -2.53
C ALA A 19 25.22 -13.49 -1.01
N GLN A 20 24.06 -12.91 -0.64
CA GLN A 20 23.47 -12.84 0.69
C GLN A 20 22.17 -13.67 0.73
N GLN A 21 22.25 -14.96 0.43
CA GLN A 21 21.09 -15.86 0.56
C GLN A 21 21.22 -16.69 1.83
N THR A 22 20.40 -16.43 2.85
CA THR A 22 19.77 -17.49 3.65
C THR A 22 18.64 -16.92 4.52
N ALA A 23 17.40 -17.34 4.19
CA ALA A 23 16.16 -17.22 4.98
C ALA A 23 15.27 -15.97 4.79
N GLY A 24 14.72 -15.81 3.58
CA GLY A 24 13.51 -15.00 3.32
C GLY A 24 12.72 -15.43 2.08
N TYR A 25 12.85 -16.70 1.68
CA TYR A 25 12.40 -17.20 0.36
C TYR A 25 11.15 -18.09 0.42
N MET A 26 10.27 -17.92 1.42
CA MET A 26 9.10 -18.80 1.63
C MET A 26 7.73 -18.17 1.35
N GLN A 27 7.64 -16.90 0.94
CA GLN A 27 6.35 -16.31 0.58
C GLN A 27 5.93 -16.51 -0.89
N ARG A 28 6.63 -17.37 -1.65
CA ARG A 28 6.64 -17.34 -3.12
C ARG A 28 5.64 -18.24 -3.88
N PHE A 29 4.67 -18.92 -3.26
CA PHE A 29 3.89 -19.95 -3.98
C PHE A 29 2.37 -19.76 -4.05
N ARG A 30 1.89 -18.58 -4.51
CA ARG A 30 0.49 -18.48 -4.96
C ARG A 30 0.19 -17.53 -6.11
N LEU A 31 0.94 -16.43 -6.25
CA LEU A 31 0.72 -15.53 -7.38
C LEU A 31 1.20 -16.19 -8.70
N PHE A 32 2.31 -16.93 -8.68
CA PHE A 32 2.80 -17.66 -9.86
C PHE A 32 1.90 -18.83 -10.28
N SER A 33 1.24 -19.53 -9.36
CA SER A 33 0.32 -20.61 -9.72
C SER A 33 -1.02 -20.10 -10.30
N ILE A 34 -1.39 -18.84 -10.02
CA ILE A 34 -2.55 -18.18 -10.62
C ILE A 34 -2.19 -17.52 -11.96
N LEU A 35 -1.00 -16.93 -12.08
CA LEU A 35 -0.55 -16.24 -13.29
C LEU A 35 -0.04 -17.20 -14.39
N GLN A 36 0.43 -18.39 -14.04
CA GLN A 36 0.78 -19.43 -15.04
C GLN A 36 -0.45 -20.01 -15.77
N ALA A 37 -1.67 -19.56 -15.45
CA ALA A 37 -2.89 -19.89 -16.19
C ALA A 37 -3.23 -18.91 -17.33
N SER A 38 -2.44 -17.87 -17.57
CA SER A 38 -2.66 -16.96 -18.71
C SER A 38 -1.35 -16.45 -19.32
N GLU A 39 -1.05 -16.92 -20.53
CA GLU A 39 0.17 -16.66 -21.30
C GLU A 39 0.41 -15.17 -21.66
N GLY A 40 1.69 -14.84 -21.94
CA GLY A 40 2.05 -13.83 -22.95
C GLY A 40 2.90 -12.66 -22.48
N SER A 41 4.22 -12.87 -22.35
CA SER A 41 5.22 -11.88 -21.96
C SER A 41 5.64 -10.93 -23.10
N ASN A 42 5.60 -9.61 -22.86
CA ASN A 42 6.62 -8.62 -23.28
C ASN A 42 6.21 -7.18 -22.92
N LEU A 43 6.46 -6.72 -21.69
CA LEU A 43 6.42 -5.28 -21.34
C LEU A 43 7.31 -4.98 -20.12
N VAL A 44 8.63 -4.85 -20.28
CA VAL A 44 9.44 -4.06 -19.33
C VAL A 44 10.55 -3.32 -20.09
N GLY A 45 10.30 -2.05 -20.35
CA GLY A 45 11.34 -1.09 -20.73
C GLY A 45 12.07 -0.59 -19.49
N ASN A 46 13.34 -0.24 -19.67
CA ASN A 46 14.33 0.12 -18.65
C ASN A 46 13.81 1.23 -17.69
N ALA A 47 13.28 0.84 -16.53
CA ALA A 47 12.89 1.76 -15.48
C ALA A 47 14.14 2.18 -14.69
N SER A 48 14.55 3.43 -14.84
CA SER A 48 15.61 4.02 -14.03
C SER A 48 15.19 4.02 -12.57
N THR A 49 15.93 3.30 -11.72
CA THR A 49 15.69 3.24 -10.28
C THR A 49 15.96 4.62 -9.66
N VAL A 50 14.93 5.25 -9.13
CA VAL A 50 15.09 6.41 -8.25
C VAL A 50 15.74 5.89 -6.97
N PRO A 51 16.93 6.38 -6.57
CA PRO A 51 17.63 5.86 -5.39
C PRO A 51 16.81 6.19 -4.15
N MET A 52 16.11 5.18 -3.63
CA MET A 52 15.31 5.34 -2.43
C MET A 52 16.24 5.26 -1.21
N HIS A 53 16.34 6.37 -0.49
CA HIS A 53 17.22 6.58 0.65
C HIS A 53 17.23 5.40 1.63
N GLY A 54 18.34 4.66 1.69
CA GLY A 54 19.00 4.00 2.84
C GLY A 54 18.23 3.25 3.94
N LEU A 55 16.90 3.14 3.88
CA LEU A 55 16.05 2.60 4.94
C LEU A 55 15.44 1.24 4.61
N TYR A 56 15.33 0.91 3.33
CA TYR A 56 14.81 -0.39 2.88
C TYR A 56 15.95 -1.34 2.56
N SER A 57 15.88 -2.53 3.12
CA SER A 57 16.79 -3.63 2.85
C SER A 57 16.02 -4.80 2.24
N PRO A 58 16.27 -5.17 0.97
CA PRO A 58 15.60 -6.29 0.32
C PRO A 58 15.78 -7.63 1.05
N CYS A 59 16.92 -7.83 1.73
CA CYS A 59 17.20 -9.02 2.54
C CYS A 59 16.92 -8.77 4.03
N GLY A 60 15.97 -7.87 4.35
CA GLY A 60 15.66 -7.46 5.74
C GLY A 60 15.25 -8.62 6.64
N GLU A 61 14.56 -9.62 6.07
CA GLU A 61 14.11 -10.82 6.76
C GLU A 61 15.26 -11.69 7.27
N ASP A 62 16.35 -11.85 6.50
CA ASP A 62 17.53 -12.63 6.89
C ASP A 62 18.16 -12.08 8.19
N PHE A 63 18.18 -10.74 8.34
CA PHE A 63 18.66 -10.08 9.56
C PHE A 63 17.76 -10.39 10.76
N MET A 64 16.44 -10.36 10.58
CA MET A 64 15.46 -10.68 11.63
C MET A 64 15.58 -12.15 12.04
N THR A 65 15.64 -13.07 11.08
CA THR A 65 15.81 -14.51 11.33
C THR A 65 17.09 -14.80 12.11
N THR A 66 18.20 -14.20 11.69
CA THR A 66 19.49 -14.34 12.38
C THR A 66 19.42 -13.80 13.82
N TYR A 67 18.84 -12.60 13.99
CA TYR A 67 18.76 -11.94 15.29
C TYR A 67 17.89 -12.73 16.29
N LEU A 68 16.69 -13.14 15.88
CA LEU A 68 15.74 -13.83 16.75
C LEU A 68 16.18 -15.26 17.11
N ASN A 69 17.10 -15.85 16.35
CA ASN A 69 17.68 -17.16 16.67
C ASN A 69 18.91 -17.10 17.60
N ARG A 70 19.43 -15.92 17.93
CA ARG A 70 20.55 -15.81 18.88
C ARG A 70 20.16 -16.28 20.27
N ALA A 71 21.05 -17.03 20.93
CA ALA A 71 20.79 -17.59 22.25
C ALA A 71 20.51 -16.51 23.32
N ASP A 72 21.24 -15.39 23.28
CA ASP A 72 21.06 -14.28 24.21
C ASP A 72 19.73 -13.54 23.98
N VAL A 73 19.33 -13.32 22.73
CA VAL A 73 18.03 -12.75 22.37
C VAL A 73 16.89 -13.65 22.83
N ARG A 74 17.00 -14.97 22.61
CA ARG A 74 15.98 -15.94 23.03
C ARG A 74 15.83 -15.99 24.55
N ALA A 75 16.94 -15.98 25.28
CA ALA A 75 16.94 -15.92 26.73
C ALA A 75 16.30 -14.62 27.24
N ALA A 76 16.61 -13.48 26.61
CA ALA A 76 16.05 -12.18 26.97
C ALA A 76 14.54 -12.05 26.68
N LEU A 77 14.05 -12.72 25.64
CA LEU A 77 12.62 -12.78 25.31
C LEU A 77 11.88 -13.89 26.06
N HIS A 78 12.58 -14.69 26.86
CA HIS A 78 12.03 -15.84 27.60
C HIS A 78 11.32 -16.85 26.70
N VAL A 79 11.83 -17.07 25.48
CA VAL A 79 11.26 -18.04 24.54
C VAL A 79 11.95 -19.38 24.65
N ASP A 80 11.19 -20.44 24.43
CA ASP A 80 11.71 -21.81 24.42
C ASP A 80 12.80 -21.99 23.35
N HIS A 81 13.77 -22.86 23.61
CA HIS A 81 14.93 -23.13 22.77
C HIS A 81 14.73 -24.31 21.79
N SER A 82 13.60 -25.03 21.86
CA SER A 82 13.38 -26.29 21.15
C SER A 82 13.27 -26.20 19.62
N ARG A 83 12.86 -25.04 19.08
CA ARG A 83 12.68 -24.82 17.63
C ARG A 83 13.39 -23.57 17.16
N ALA A 84 14.01 -23.60 15.98
CA ALA A 84 14.50 -22.37 15.36
C ALA A 84 13.31 -21.47 15.01
N TRP A 85 13.48 -20.16 15.20
CA TRP A 85 12.50 -19.17 14.77
C TRP A 85 12.56 -19.01 13.26
N THR A 86 11.39 -18.95 12.63
CA THR A 86 11.19 -18.58 11.22
C THR A 86 10.04 -17.58 11.15
N SER A 87 10.03 -16.75 10.10
CA SER A 87 9.00 -15.72 9.87
C SER A 87 7.62 -16.31 9.58
N CYS A 88 7.58 -17.43 8.86
CA CYS A 88 6.37 -18.17 8.49
C CYS A 88 6.58 -19.67 8.76
N ASP A 89 5.48 -20.39 9.02
CA ASP A 89 5.45 -21.84 9.20
C ASP A 89 4.59 -22.47 8.08
N ASP A 90 5.25 -23.15 7.15
CA ASP A 90 4.59 -23.74 5.97
C ASP A 90 3.63 -24.86 6.33
N LEU A 91 3.88 -25.60 7.42
CA LEU A 91 2.99 -26.67 7.84
C LEU A 91 1.65 -26.10 8.31
N VAL A 92 1.69 -24.93 8.97
CA VAL A 92 0.46 -24.19 9.32
C VAL A 92 -0.26 -23.72 8.06
N PHE A 93 0.47 -23.20 7.07
CA PHE A 93 -0.11 -22.73 5.82
C PHE A 93 -0.76 -23.86 5.00
N GLU A 94 -0.04 -24.96 4.78
CA GLU A 94 -0.51 -26.13 4.02
C GLU A 94 -1.64 -26.88 4.75
N GLY A 95 -1.59 -26.89 6.08
CA GLY A 95 -2.62 -27.51 6.93
C GLY A 95 -3.87 -26.67 7.13
N TYR A 96 -3.91 -25.41 6.68
CA TYR A 96 -5.04 -24.52 6.90
C TYR A 96 -6.24 -24.90 6.02
N ASP A 97 -7.45 -24.88 6.58
CA ASP A 97 -8.67 -25.20 5.83
C ASP A 97 -8.91 -24.19 4.69
N ILE A 98 -8.86 -24.69 3.46
CA ILE A 98 -8.97 -23.87 2.25
C ILE A 98 -10.32 -23.18 2.13
N LYS A 99 -11.40 -23.77 2.68
CA LYS A 99 -12.73 -23.15 2.66
C LYS A 99 -12.77 -21.92 3.54
N SER A 100 -12.21 -22.03 4.76
CA SER A 100 -12.06 -20.92 5.69
C SER A 100 -11.14 -19.84 5.13
N HIS A 101 -10.02 -20.22 4.51
CA HIS A 101 -9.09 -19.29 3.88
C HIS A 101 -9.74 -18.46 2.76
N ASN A 102 -10.59 -19.09 1.93
CA ASN A 102 -11.26 -18.43 0.81
C ASN A 102 -12.61 -17.79 1.18
N ALA A 103 -13.02 -17.82 2.45
CA ALA A 103 -14.29 -17.24 2.87
C ALA A 103 -14.24 -15.70 2.74
N PRO A 104 -15.26 -15.07 2.12
CA PRO A 104 -15.27 -13.63 1.97
C PRO A 104 -15.47 -12.94 3.32
N MET A 105 -14.64 -11.94 3.61
CA MET A 105 -14.80 -11.10 4.81
C MET A 105 -15.87 -10.00 4.63
N GLN A 106 -16.40 -9.82 3.42
CA GLN A 106 -17.40 -8.78 3.12
C GLN A 106 -18.60 -8.79 4.09
N PRO A 107 -19.24 -9.94 4.41
CA PRO A 107 -20.36 -9.96 5.36
C PRO A 107 -19.98 -9.51 6.77
N VAL A 108 -18.76 -9.83 7.22
CA VAL A 108 -18.24 -9.39 8.52
C VAL A 108 -18.05 -7.88 8.50
N TRP A 109 -17.46 -7.33 7.44
CA TRP A 109 -17.32 -5.87 7.27
C TRP A 109 -18.68 -5.17 7.22
N GLU A 110 -19.68 -5.72 6.54
CA GLU A 110 -21.04 -5.16 6.51
C GLU A 110 -21.64 -5.10 7.93
N GLN A 111 -21.47 -6.15 8.74
CA GLN A 111 -21.91 -6.17 10.12
C GLN A 111 -21.18 -5.11 10.97
N LEU A 112 -19.85 -5.00 10.83
CA LEU A 112 -19.05 -4.02 11.56
C LEU A 112 -19.32 -2.57 11.10
N ILE A 113 -19.77 -2.35 9.87
CA ILE A 113 -20.02 -0.99 9.37
C ILE A 113 -21.45 -0.56 9.70
N ARG A 114 -22.42 -1.46 9.48
CA ARG A 114 -23.85 -1.13 9.55
C ARG A 114 -24.48 -1.42 10.91
N GLY A 115 -23.79 -2.19 11.77
CA GLY A 115 -24.21 -2.68 13.09
C GLY A 115 -25.52 -2.08 13.61
N THR A 116 -26.65 -2.70 13.22
CA THR A 116 -27.99 -2.15 13.45
C THR A 116 -28.39 -2.11 14.92
N ASP A 117 -27.70 -2.89 15.76
CA ASP A 117 -28.02 -3.09 17.17
C ASP A 117 -27.00 -2.46 18.13
N TRP A 118 -25.91 -1.89 17.62
CA TRP A 118 -24.86 -1.30 18.48
C TRP A 118 -25.41 -0.20 19.37
N ALA A 119 -26.22 0.70 18.82
CA ALA A 119 -26.85 1.76 19.61
C ALA A 119 -27.86 1.23 20.64
N ALA A 120 -28.59 0.15 20.31
CA ALA A 120 -29.55 -0.48 21.22
C ALA A 120 -28.85 -1.24 22.38
N GLU A 121 -27.65 -1.75 22.12
CA GLU A 121 -26.80 -2.44 23.10
C GLU A 121 -25.85 -1.50 23.86
N GLY A 122 -25.92 -0.19 23.61
CA GLY A 122 -25.04 0.81 24.22
C GLY A 122 -23.57 0.74 23.75
N ILE A 123 -23.33 0.13 22.60
CA ILE A 123 -22.00 -0.05 21.99
C ILE A 123 -21.70 1.15 21.08
N VAL A 124 -20.51 1.72 21.25
CA VAL A 124 -20.01 2.80 20.40
C VAL A 124 -19.57 2.23 19.06
N PRO A 125 -19.98 2.82 17.92
CA PRO A 125 -19.54 2.35 16.61
C PRO A 125 -18.02 2.31 16.47
N LEU A 126 -17.52 1.25 15.82
CA LEU A 126 -16.10 1.10 15.54
C LEU A 126 -15.64 2.15 14.52
N LYS A 127 -14.41 2.62 14.73
CA LYS A 127 -13.69 3.41 13.74
C LYS A 127 -12.93 2.46 12.82
N LEU A 128 -13.31 2.44 11.55
CA LEU A 128 -12.81 1.50 10.57
C LEU A 128 -11.98 2.20 9.50
N LEU A 129 -10.77 1.70 9.27
CA LEU A 129 -9.88 2.13 8.20
C LEU A 129 -9.36 0.90 7.46
N ILE A 130 -9.49 0.91 6.15
CA ILE A 130 -8.74 0.03 5.25
C ILE A 130 -7.69 0.89 4.58
N PHE A 131 -6.45 0.39 4.48
CA PHE A 131 -5.43 1.03 3.69
C PHE A 131 -4.71 0.04 2.79
N SER A 132 -4.21 0.51 1.66
CA SER A 132 -3.54 -0.31 0.65
C SER A 132 -2.35 0.43 0.06
N GLY A 133 -1.21 -0.24 0.01
CA GLY A 133 -0.07 0.22 -0.79
C GLY A 133 -0.42 0.10 -2.28
N ASP A 134 -0.20 1.16 -3.05
CA ASP A 134 -0.56 1.17 -4.48
C ASP A 134 0.45 0.44 -5.39
N ASP A 135 1.51 -0.12 -4.82
CA ASP A 135 2.57 -0.87 -5.50
C ASP A 135 2.59 -2.37 -5.14
N ASP A 136 1.53 -2.86 -4.46
CA ASP A 136 1.34 -4.28 -4.11
C ASP A 136 0.64 -5.05 -5.23
N ALA A 137 1.20 -6.20 -5.65
CA ALA A 137 0.57 -7.11 -6.60
C ALA A 137 -0.11 -8.34 -5.97
N ILE A 138 0.14 -8.61 -4.68
CA ILE A 138 -0.42 -9.76 -3.95
C ILE A 138 -1.84 -9.45 -3.47
N CYS A 139 -2.02 -8.31 -2.79
CA CYS A 139 -3.32 -7.81 -2.34
C CYS A 139 -3.58 -6.42 -2.93
N GLY A 140 -3.42 -6.33 -4.25
CA GLY A 140 -3.37 -5.05 -4.96
C GLY A 140 -4.59 -4.15 -4.77
N LEU A 141 -4.31 -2.86 -4.90
CA LEU A 141 -5.27 -1.76 -4.70
C LEU A 141 -6.61 -1.99 -5.40
N HIS A 142 -6.60 -2.47 -6.64
CA HIS A 142 -7.81 -2.71 -7.43
C HIS A 142 -8.76 -3.73 -6.79
N GLY A 143 -8.22 -4.82 -6.24
CA GLY A 143 -9.02 -5.82 -5.53
C GLY A 143 -9.67 -5.21 -4.29
N THR A 144 -8.88 -4.43 -3.53
CA THR A 144 -9.36 -3.70 -2.35
C THR A 144 -10.48 -2.71 -2.68
N GLN A 145 -10.27 -1.86 -3.69
CA GLN A 145 -11.29 -0.92 -4.15
C GLN A 145 -12.56 -1.63 -4.63
N ARG A 146 -12.42 -2.76 -5.34
CA ARG A 146 -13.56 -3.50 -5.89
C ARG A 146 -14.48 -4.02 -4.80
N TRP A 147 -13.94 -4.67 -3.76
CA TRP A 147 -14.80 -5.21 -2.71
C TRP A 147 -15.39 -4.11 -1.83
N ILE A 148 -14.64 -3.02 -1.56
CA ILE A 148 -15.18 -1.85 -0.85
C ILE A 148 -16.34 -1.23 -1.64
N PHE A 149 -16.19 -1.08 -2.96
CA PHE A 149 -17.26 -0.56 -3.82
C PHE A 149 -18.54 -1.41 -3.75
N ASN A 150 -18.38 -2.73 -3.67
CA ASN A 150 -19.51 -3.66 -3.58
C ASN A 150 -20.29 -3.56 -2.25
N LEU A 151 -19.75 -2.90 -1.21
CA LEU A 151 -20.47 -2.64 0.03
C LEU A 151 -21.63 -1.63 -0.14
N GLY A 152 -21.61 -0.83 -1.21
CA GLY A 152 -22.66 0.15 -1.50
C GLY A 152 -22.84 1.20 -0.40
N LEU A 153 -21.73 1.67 0.19
CA LEU A 153 -21.75 2.74 1.19
C LEU A 153 -21.87 4.11 0.53
N ASN A 154 -22.54 5.06 1.18
CA ASN A 154 -22.54 6.44 0.69
C ASN A 154 -21.14 7.04 0.86
N ILE A 155 -20.69 7.74 -0.18
CA ILE A 155 -19.38 8.39 -0.21
C ILE A 155 -19.55 9.83 0.22
N SER A 156 -19.00 10.20 1.37
CA SER A 156 -19.00 11.57 1.87
C SER A 156 -17.84 12.40 1.33
N SER A 157 -16.72 11.76 0.98
CA SER A 157 -15.58 12.40 0.33
C SER A 157 -14.88 11.41 -0.58
N LEU A 158 -14.84 11.69 -1.89
CA LEU A 158 -14.26 10.79 -2.88
C LEU A 158 -12.83 11.18 -3.20
N TRP A 159 -11.89 10.24 -3.04
CA TRP A 159 -10.56 10.27 -3.66
C TRP A 159 -9.77 11.57 -3.47
N GLN A 160 -9.74 12.06 -2.23
CA GLN A 160 -9.02 13.29 -1.88
C GLN A 160 -7.54 12.99 -1.65
N PRO A 161 -6.61 13.82 -2.16
CA PRO A 161 -5.21 13.65 -1.85
C PRO A 161 -4.97 13.95 -0.37
N TRP A 162 -4.29 13.05 0.34
CA TRP A 162 -3.80 13.32 1.68
C TRP A 162 -2.31 13.62 1.65
N ARG A 163 -1.88 14.54 2.51
CA ARG A 163 -0.49 15.02 2.57
C ARG A 163 0.07 14.85 3.96
N PHE A 164 1.37 14.68 4.04
CA PHE A 164 2.09 14.57 5.30
C PHE A 164 3.37 15.41 5.28
N THR A 165 3.99 15.56 6.44
CA THR A 165 5.33 16.13 6.56
C THR A 165 6.31 14.99 6.56
N ASP A 166 7.10 14.92 5.49
CA ASP A 166 8.18 13.96 5.37
C ASP A 166 9.40 14.47 6.14
N PRO A 167 10.07 13.61 6.93
CA PRO A 167 11.23 14.03 7.72
C PRO A 167 12.42 14.46 6.86
N ILE A 168 12.50 14.03 5.60
CA ILE A 168 13.57 14.36 4.65
C ILE A 168 13.14 15.49 3.72
N TYR A 169 11.95 15.39 3.12
CA TYR A 169 11.49 16.31 2.07
C TYR A 169 10.57 17.43 2.55
N GLY A 170 10.28 17.50 3.86
CA GLY A 170 9.49 18.57 4.46
C GLY A 170 7.98 18.43 4.26
N PRO A 171 7.21 19.50 4.51
CA PRO A 171 5.75 19.47 4.53
C PRO A 171 5.15 19.34 3.13
N GLY A 172 3.94 18.78 3.07
CA GLY A 172 3.12 18.78 1.85
C GLY A 172 3.41 17.64 0.87
N GLN A 173 4.20 16.63 1.26
CA GLN A 173 4.40 15.44 0.43
C GLN A 173 3.09 14.68 0.25
N LEU A 174 2.84 14.20 -0.98
CA LEU A 174 1.65 13.41 -1.28
C LEU A 174 1.82 12.02 -0.66
N GLY A 175 0.98 11.69 0.31
CA GLY A 175 0.98 10.37 0.94
C GLY A 175 0.14 9.35 0.17
N GLY A 176 -0.87 9.80 -0.57
CA GLY A 176 -1.77 8.96 -1.35
C GLY A 176 -3.15 9.61 -1.48
N TYR A 177 -4.18 8.79 -1.65
CA TYR A 177 -5.57 9.22 -1.77
C TYR A 177 -6.43 8.66 -0.65
N TYR A 178 -7.51 9.36 -0.33
CA TYR A 178 -8.38 9.04 0.78
C TYR A 178 -9.84 9.16 0.36
N THR A 179 -10.65 8.18 0.73
CA THR A 179 -12.10 8.17 0.51
C THR A 179 -12.78 7.98 1.86
N ALA A 180 -13.69 8.88 2.21
CA ALA A 180 -14.57 8.74 3.36
C ALA A 180 -15.93 8.22 2.91
N MET A 181 -16.41 7.18 3.59
CA MET A 181 -17.73 6.59 3.43
C MET A 181 -18.44 6.55 4.78
N ASP A 182 -19.75 6.33 4.77
CA ASP A 182 -20.52 6.13 5.98
C ASP A 182 -20.02 4.89 6.72
N GLY A 183 -19.44 5.10 7.91
CA GLY A 183 -18.92 4.03 8.78
C GLY A 183 -17.60 3.39 8.33
N LEU A 184 -16.98 3.86 7.23
CA LEU A 184 -15.73 3.30 6.72
C LEU A 184 -14.81 4.37 6.09
N HIS A 185 -13.52 4.27 6.39
CA HIS A 185 -12.49 5.07 5.76
C HIS A 185 -11.58 4.20 4.89
N PHE A 186 -11.17 4.73 3.75
CA PHE A 186 -10.21 4.07 2.86
C PHE A 186 -9.06 5.01 2.51
N ALA A 187 -7.83 4.51 2.55
CA ALA A 187 -6.65 5.27 2.16
C ALA A 187 -5.70 4.45 1.28
N THR A 188 -5.13 5.06 0.25
CA THR A 188 -3.96 4.51 -0.43
C THR A 188 -2.69 5.09 0.17
N VAL A 189 -1.59 4.34 0.10
CA VAL A 189 -0.25 4.85 0.41
C VAL A 189 0.60 4.75 -0.85
N ARG A 190 1.01 5.92 -1.34
CA ARG A 190 1.74 6.08 -2.59
C ARG A 190 3.12 5.46 -2.51
N GLU A 191 3.46 4.69 -3.55
CA GLU A 191 4.75 4.01 -3.74
C GLU A 191 5.09 3.08 -2.56
N ALA A 192 4.06 2.48 -1.97
CA ALA A 192 4.19 1.47 -0.92
C ALA A 192 3.70 0.11 -1.42
N GLY A 193 4.42 -0.94 -1.08
CA GLY A 193 4.00 -2.32 -1.32
C GLY A 193 3.09 -2.88 -0.22
N HIS A 194 3.03 -4.20 -0.14
CA HIS A 194 2.21 -4.99 0.78
C HIS A 194 2.48 -4.62 2.24
N GLU A 195 3.76 -4.58 2.62
CA GLU A 195 4.24 -4.14 3.93
C GLU A 195 4.42 -2.62 3.95
N VAL A 196 3.32 -1.87 3.88
CA VAL A 196 3.32 -0.40 3.76
C VAL A 196 4.33 0.31 4.69
N PRO A 197 4.47 -0.05 6.00
CA PRO A 197 5.45 0.60 6.87
C PRO A 197 6.92 0.31 6.52
N ALA A 198 7.22 -0.85 5.91
CA ALA A 198 8.58 -1.18 5.47
C ALA A 198 9.01 -0.31 4.28
N TYR A 199 8.06 -0.03 3.38
CA TYR A 199 8.29 0.74 2.16
C TYR A 199 8.15 2.26 2.38
N ARG A 200 7.15 2.70 3.15
CA ARG A 200 6.85 4.12 3.37
C ARG A 200 6.64 4.43 4.86
N PRO A 201 7.68 4.28 5.71
CA PRO A 201 7.55 4.39 7.17
C PRO A 201 7.00 5.74 7.64
N ALA A 202 7.47 6.85 7.06
CA ALA A 202 6.99 8.19 7.44
C ALA A 202 5.51 8.40 7.07
N ALA A 203 5.10 7.96 5.87
CA ALA A 203 3.72 8.05 5.41
C ALA A 203 2.79 7.12 6.23
N ALA A 204 3.23 5.88 6.50
CA ALA A 204 2.51 4.92 7.32
C ALA A 204 2.30 5.44 8.75
N TYR A 205 3.33 6.04 9.35
CA TYR A 205 3.23 6.63 10.68
C TYR A 205 2.29 7.84 10.70
N ALA A 206 2.32 8.69 9.66
CA ALA A 206 1.38 9.79 9.52
C ALA A 206 -0.07 9.30 9.39
N LEU A 207 -0.31 8.25 8.61
CA LEU A 207 -1.62 7.62 8.46
C LEU A 207 -2.11 7.00 9.78
N LEU A 208 -1.24 6.31 10.53
CA LEU A 208 -1.57 5.76 11.85
C LEU A 208 -1.96 6.86 12.84
N LYS A 209 -1.16 7.93 12.95
CA LYS A 209 -1.49 9.07 13.82
C LYS A 209 -2.82 9.69 13.46
N SER A 210 -3.06 9.88 12.15
CA SER A 210 -4.31 10.36 11.60
C SER A 210 -5.49 9.46 12.00
N PHE A 211 -5.35 8.14 11.87
CA PHE A 211 -6.36 7.17 12.27
C PHE A 211 -6.65 7.20 13.78
N LEU A 212 -5.62 7.26 14.62
CA LEU A 212 -5.80 7.33 16.06
C LEU A 212 -6.46 8.66 16.48
N ALA A 213 -6.07 9.77 15.85
CA ALA A 213 -6.58 11.11 16.10
C ALA A 213 -7.98 11.37 15.51
N LEU A 214 -8.50 10.50 14.64
CA LEU A 214 -9.88 10.58 14.17
C LEU A 214 -10.82 10.66 15.38
N SER A 215 -11.45 11.81 15.56
CA SER A 215 -12.73 11.87 16.26
C SER A 215 -13.76 11.08 15.43
N SER A 216 -14.91 10.72 16.01
CA SER A 216 -16.05 10.15 15.28
C SER A 216 -16.52 10.99 14.07
N THR A 217 -15.96 12.19 13.92
CA THR A 217 -16.06 13.08 12.76
C THR A 217 -14.72 13.15 11.98
N GLY A 218 -14.47 12.16 11.11
CA GLY A 218 -13.67 12.20 9.86
C GLY A 218 -12.31 12.95 9.77
N LEU A 219 -11.37 12.36 9.00
CA LEU A 219 -10.03 12.92 8.73
C LEU A 219 -10.05 14.20 7.89
N GLY A 220 -11.22 14.66 7.47
CA GLY A 220 -11.41 15.88 6.69
C GLY A 220 -11.38 17.18 7.49
N ALA A 221 -11.25 17.14 8.82
CA ALA A 221 -11.50 18.34 9.65
C ALA A 221 -10.27 19.11 10.17
N ARG A 222 -9.01 18.66 10.00
CA ARG A 222 -7.85 19.41 10.55
C ARG A 222 -6.58 19.39 9.70
N TYR A 223 -6.70 19.71 8.41
CA TYR A 223 -5.63 20.40 7.70
C TYR A 223 -6.21 21.50 6.82
N SER A 224 -6.17 22.75 7.32
CA SER A 224 -6.28 23.93 6.47
C SER A 224 -4.88 24.20 5.92
N PRO A 225 -4.62 24.06 4.60
CA PRO A 225 -3.37 24.55 4.04
C PRO A 225 -3.23 26.04 4.38
N PRO A 226 -2.02 26.53 4.72
CA PRO A 226 -1.81 27.97 4.84
C PRO A 226 -2.27 28.62 3.54
N SER A 227 -3.04 29.71 3.66
CA SER A 227 -3.48 30.51 2.53
C SER A 227 -2.27 30.78 1.62
N PRO A 228 -2.38 30.61 0.30
CA PRO A 228 -1.30 30.99 -0.60
C PRO A 228 -0.92 32.45 -0.28
N PRO A 229 0.38 32.78 -0.21
CA PRO A 229 0.76 34.17 -0.05
C PRO A 229 0.07 34.99 -1.15
N PRO A 230 -0.43 36.21 -0.83
CA PRO A 230 -0.98 37.08 -1.85
C PRO A 230 0.04 37.19 -2.98
N PRO A 231 -0.39 37.21 -4.26
CA PRO A 231 0.53 37.24 -5.37
C PRO A 231 1.46 38.44 -5.20
N SER A 232 2.71 38.15 -4.82
CA SER A 232 3.79 39.12 -4.93
C SER A 232 3.88 39.43 -6.41
N SER A 233 3.71 40.71 -6.74
CA SER A 233 3.86 41.26 -8.08
C SER A 233 5.00 40.58 -8.86
N PRO A 234 4.79 40.24 -10.13
CA PRO A 234 5.79 39.49 -10.89
C PRO A 234 7.07 40.33 -11.06
N PRO A 235 8.27 39.78 -10.81
CA PRO A 235 9.50 40.43 -11.20
C PRO A 235 9.90 39.96 -12.59
N TYR A 236 9.09 40.24 -13.62
CA TYR A 236 9.57 40.12 -15.01
C TYR A 236 8.98 41.23 -15.89
N PRO A 237 9.82 41.96 -16.64
CA PRO A 237 9.36 42.98 -17.59
C PRO A 237 8.66 42.32 -18.79
N PRO A 238 7.73 43.02 -19.45
CA PRO A 238 6.98 42.45 -20.56
C PRO A 238 7.86 42.34 -21.81
N GLY A 239 7.93 41.13 -22.36
CA GLY A 239 8.43 40.86 -23.71
C GLY A 239 9.64 39.94 -23.75
N LEU A 240 9.41 38.68 -24.16
CA LEU A 240 10.23 37.88 -25.08
C LEU A 240 9.90 36.38 -24.92
N ALA A 241 8.97 35.88 -25.74
CA ALA A 241 9.10 34.62 -26.50
C ALA A 241 7.76 34.26 -27.17
N PRO A 242 7.74 33.88 -28.47
CA PRO A 242 6.55 33.35 -29.12
C PRO A 242 6.21 31.95 -28.60
N THR A 243 4.92 31.69 -28.43
CA THR A 243 4.35 30.37 -28.17
C THR A 243 4.73 29.39 -29.29
N PRO A 244 5.27 28.20 -29.00
CA PRO A 244 5.40 27.14 -30.00
C PRO A 244 4.00 26.67 -30.44
N PRO A 245 3.81 26.30 -31.72
CA PRO A 245 2.51 25.84 -32.21
C PRO A 245 2.14 24.49 -31.58
N LEU A 246 0.84 24.31 -31.33
CA LEU A 246 0.29 23.04 -30.85
C LEU A 246 0.62 21.89 -31.81
N PRO A 247 0.96 20.69 -31.30
CA PRO A 247 1.11 19.50 -32.14
C PRO A 247 -0.23 19.11 -32.77
N SER A 248 -0.17 18.66 -34.01
CA SER A 248 -1.33 18.17 -34.77
C SER A 248 -1.94 16.91 -34.13
N PRO A 249 -3.27 16.72 -34.26
CA PRO A 249 -3.95 15.54 -33.73
C PRO A 249 -3.47 14.26 -34.44
N PRO A 250 -3.47 13.11 -33.75
CA PRO A 250 -3.08 11.83 -34.33
C PRO A 250 -4.08 11.39 -35.43
N PRO A 251 -3.61 10.63 -36.44
CA PRO A 251 -4.48 10.11 -37.49
C PRO A 251 -5.50 9.13 -36.93
N SER A 252 -6.72 9.18 -37.46
CA SER A 252 -7.84 8.29 -37.12
C SER A 252 -7.50 6.83 -37.42
N LEU A 253 -7.81 5.95 -36.46
CA LEU A 253 -7.66 4.50 -36.60
C LEU A 253 -8.50 3.96 -37.77
N PRO A 254 -7.98 2.97 -38.53
CA PRO A 254 -8.77 2.30 -39.57
C PRO A 254 -9.90 1.46 -38.93
N PRO A 255 -11.04 1.30 -39.62
CA PRO A 255 -12.13 0.47 -39.13
C PRO A 255 -11.71 -1.01 -39.04
N SER A 256 -12.11 -1.68 -37.97
CA SER A 256 -11.88 -3.11 -37.77
C SER A 256 -12.60 -3.94 -38.83
N PRO A 257 -11.98 -5.01 -39.37
CA PRO A 257 -12.66 -5.94 -40.27
C PRO A 257 -13.73 -6.74 -39.53
N MET A 258 -14.85 -6.99 -40.21
CA MET A 258 -15.93 -7.90 -39.78
C MET A 258 -15.48 -9.37 -39.76
#